data_AF-A0A941SUQ4-F1
#
_entry.id   AF-A0A941SUQ4-F1
#
_cell.length_a   1.000
_cell.length_b   1.000
_cell.length_c   1.000
_cell.angle_alpha   90.00
_cell.angle_beta   90.00
_cell.angle_gamma   90.00
#
_symmetry.space_group_name_H-M   'P 1'
#
loop_
_entity.id
_entity.type
_entity.pdbx_description
1 polymer ?
#
loop_
_entity_poly.entity_id
_entity_poly.type
_entity_poly.pdbx_seq_one_letter_code
_entity_poly.pdbx_strand_id
1 'polypeptide(L)'
;MDSALLSLLAAFLLSLLGLFAFIWSLRKGLLVENVRAASAIFLKGEIGRVDDPALKPAGQASLQAAAVEPGDTVHPPDAEELEERLAADRSSAFPVFMFISFACMWLLFGGIAGLTASLKLHWPDWLVSEAWMTFGRMRTMHLTAVLYGWITNAELGIIIWLMPRLLRRPLMGPMWIMLGGALVNVAIASGVGAIGAGWTDGLEYLEMPWQIGIFFAAGMICIIGPVIYTLVNRRVESLYVTTWYHTAALLWITLLFIVGKVPGVQFGVQQAA
;
A
#
# COMPACT_ATOMS: atom_id res chain seq x y z
N MET A 1 -28.70 -25.24 5.25
CA MET A 1 -27.27 -25.42 4.93
C MET A 1 -26.56 -24.22 5.52
N ASP A 2 -25.71 -24.43 6.52
CA ASP A 2 -25.11 -23.33 7.27
C ASP A 2 -24.41 -22.36 6.31
N SER A 3 -24.63 -21.06 6.49
CA SER A 3 -24.01 -20.01 5.69
C SER A 3 -22.48 -20.18 5.62
N ALA A 4 -21.88 -20.76 6.66
CA ALA A 4 -20.47 -21.14 6.73
C ALA A 4 -20.09 -22.28 5.75
N LEU A 5 -20.92 -23.31 5.60
CA LEU A 5 -20.67 -24.39 4.65
C LEU A 5 -20.82 -23.90 3.20
N LEU A 6 -21.79 -23.01 2.95
CA LEU A 6 -21.97 -22.35 1.66
C LEU A 6 -20.77 -21.46 1.30
N SER A 7 -20.27 -20.66 2.24
CA SER A 7 -19.12 -19.79 2.01
C SER A 7 -17.82 -20.58 1.81
N LEU A 8 -17.60 -21.65 2.59
CA LEU A 8 -16.46 -22.55 2.41
C LEU A 8 -16.49 -23.26 1.06
N LEU A 9 -17.66 -23.79 0.67
CA LEU A 9 -17.83 -24.44 -0.64
C LEU A 9 -17.61 -23.44 -1.78
N ALA A 10 -18.15 -22.22 -1.66
CA ALA A 10 -17.94 -21.17 -2.64
C ALA A 10 -16.46 -20.78 -2.76
N ALA A 11 -15.74 -20.62 -1.65
CA ALA A 11 -14.32 -20.32 -1.64
C ALA A 11 -13.49 -21.46 -2.27
N PHE A 12 -13.83 -22.71 -1.99
CA PHE A 12 -13.18 -23.88 -2.58
C PHE A 12 -13.41 -23.99 -4.09
N LEU A 13 -14.65 -23.76 -4.55
CA LEU A 13 -14.95 -23.75 -5.98
C LEU A 13 -14.26 -22.59 -6.71
N LEU A 14 -14.21 -21.41 -6.08
CA LEU A 14 -13.50 -20.26 -6.61
C LEU A 14 -11.99 -20.53 -6.74
N SER A 15 -11.38 -21.18 -5.75
CA SER A 15 -9.96 -21.52 -5.79
C SER A 15 -9.64 -22.57 -6.86
N LEU A 16 -10.50 -23.58 -7.04
CA LEU A 16 -10.40 -24.54 -8.14
C LEU A 16 -10.49 -23.84 -9.50
N LEU A 17 -11.47 -22.95 -9.69
CA LEU A 17 -11.60 -22.18 -10.92
C LEU A 17 -10.37 -21.31 -11.17
N GLY A 18 -9.84 -20.64 -10.13
CA GLY A 18 -8.61 -19.87 -10.21
C GLY A 18 -7.41 -20.71 -10.63
N LEU A 19 -7.27 -21.92 -10.07
CA LEU A 19 -6.22 -22.86 -10.44
C LEU A 19 -6.35 -23.33 -11.90
N PHE A 20 -7.56 -23.71 -12.34
CA PHE A 20 -7.79 -24.11 -13.72
C PHE A 20 -7.53 -22.96 -14.71
N ALA A 21 -7.94 -21.74 -14.37
CA ALA A 21 -7.64 -20.55 -15.16
C ALA A 21 -6.13 -20.27 -15.24
N PHE A 22 -5.41 -20.45 -14.13
CA PHE A 22 -3.96 -20.29 -14.08
C PHE A 22 -3.24 -21.36 -14.94
N ILE A 23 -3.61 -22.63 -14.81
CA ILE A 23 -3.06 -23.73 -15.62
C ILE A 23 -3.37 -23.50 -17.11
N TRP A 24 -4.59 -23.07 -17.43
CA TRP A 24 -4.97 -22.72 -18.79
C TRP A 24 -4.14 -21.55 -19.35
N SER A 25 -3.90 -20.53 -18.53
CA SER A 25 -3.06 -19.37 -18.87
C SER A 25 -1.62 -19.77 -19.17
N LEU A 26 -1.02 -20.62 -18.31
CA LEU A 26 0.30 -21.19 -18.53
C LEU A 26 0.35 -22.03 -19.81
N ARG A 27 -0.64 -22.91 -20.03
CA ARG A 27 -0.74 -23.75 -21.22
C ARG A 27 -0.83 -22.92 -22.51
N LYS A 28 -1.52 -21.78 -22.46
CA LYS A 28 -1.67 -20.85 -23.59
C LYS A 28 -0.47 -19.94 -23.80
N GLY A 29 0.56 -20.03 -22.95
CA GLY A 29 1.76 -19.20 -23.04
C GLY A 29 1.48 -17.72 -22.79
N LEU A 30 0.40 -17.39 -22.05
CA LEU A 30 0.06 -16.00 -21.73
C LEU A 30 1.03 -15.37 -20.73
N LEU A 31 1.70 -16.21 -19.93
CA LEU A 31 2.79 -15.82 -19.03
C LEU A 31 4.12 -16.05 -19.75
N VAL A 32 4.47 -15.14 -20.66
CA VAL A 32 5.78 -15.17 -21.33
C VAL A 32 6.83 -14.66 -20.34
N GLU A 33 7.75 -15.52 -19.92
CA GLU A 33 8.97 -15.13 -19.21
C GLU A 33 9.88 -14.35 -20.16
N ASN A 34 9.62 -13.06 -20.32
CA ASN A 34 10.52 -12.18 -21.05
C ASN A 34 11.56 -11.65 -20.06
N VAL A 35 12.77 -12.21 -20.06
CA VAL A 35 13.88 -11.70 -19.23
C VAL A 35 14.17 -10.22 -19.53
N ARG A 36 13.86 -9.73 -20.75
CA ARG A 36 13.96 -8.30 -21.09
C ARG A 36 12.88 -7.44 -20.41
N ALA A 37 11.80 -8.04 -19.90
CA ALA A 37 10.84 -7.31 -19.07
C ALA A 37 11.45 -6.88 -17.72
N ALA A 38 12.46 -7.59 -17.21
CA ALA A 38 13.20 -7.16 -16.02
C ALA A 38 14.01 -5.87 -16.30
N SER A 39 14.50 -5.71 -17.53
CA SER A 39 15.17 -4.46 -17.96
C SER A 39 14.22 -3.31 -18.27
N ALA A 40 12.89 -3.48 -18.17
CA ALA A 40 11.92 -2.41 -18.48
C ALA A 40 12.00 -1.21 -17.52
N ILE A 41 12.69 -1.36 -16.38
CA ILE A 41 12.93 -0.28 -15.41
C ILE A 41 14.09 0.63 -15.88
N PHE A 42 14.96 0.16 -16.77
CA PHE A 42 16.11 0.94 -17.24
C PHE A 42 15.82 1.68 -18.55
N LEU A 43 16.44 2.85 -18.74
CA LEU A 43 16.43 3.60 -19.99
C LEU A 43 17.26 2.82 -20.99
N LYS A 44 16.99 3.06 -22.28
CA LYS A 44 17.91 2.59 -23.30
C LYS A 44 19.29 3.23 -23.07
N GLY A 45 20.31 2.39 -22.88
CA GLY A 45 21.69 2.83 -22.60
C GLY A 45 22.01 3.09 -21.12
N GLU A 46 21.08 2.89 -20.19
CA GLU A 46 21.34 3.02 -18.75
C GLU A 46 22.01 1.77 -18.17
N ILE A 47 21.74 0.59 -18.74
CA ILE A 47 22.37 -0.67 -18.32
C ILE A 47 23.86 -0.63 -18.66
N GLY A 48 24.71 -0.94 -17.68
CA GLY A 48 26.18 -0.89 -17.81
C GLY A 48 26.80 0.46 -17.44
N ARG A 49 25.99 1.47 -17.10
CA ARG A 49 26.49 2.73 -16.55
C ARG A 49 26.64 2.63 -15.04
N VAL A 50 27.79 3.08 -14.53
CA VAL A 50 28.05 3.26 -13.11
C VAL A 50 27.28 4.48 -12.62
N ASP A 51 26.37 4.27 -11.67
CA ASP A 51 25.64 5.32 -10.97
C ASP A 51 25.84 5.15 -9.45
N ASP A 52 27.07 5.45 -9.00
CA ASP A 52 27.41 5.46 -7.58
C ASP A 52 27.45 6.91 -7.05
N PRO A 53 26.43 7.34 -6.28
CA PRO A 53 26.34 8.71 -5.76
C PRO A 53 27.39 9.02 -4.69
N ALA A 54 28.09 8.02 -4.13
CA ALA A 54 29.16 8.24 -3.16
C ALA A 54 30.49 8.64 -3.81
N LEU A 55 30.67 8.34 -5.11
CA LEU A 55 31.88 8.65 -5.84
C LEU A 55 31.86 10.07 -6.42
N LYS A 56 32.99 10.77 -6.33
CA LYS A 56 33.21 12.01 -7.09
C LYS A 56 33.24 11.71 -8.60
N PRO A 57 33.01 12.68 -9.49
CA PRO A 57 32.97 12.46 -10.94
C PRO A 57 34.18 11.72 -11.52
N ALA A 58 35.39 12.01 -11.00
CA ALA A 58 36.62 11.31 -11.41
C ALA A 58 36.65 9.83 -10.98
N GLY A 59 36.08 9.52 -9.80
CA GLY A 59 35.95 8.15 -9.30
C GLY A 59 34.92 7.36 -10.09
N GLN A 60 33.79 7.98 -10.44
CA GLN A 60 32.78 7.39 -11.31
C GLN A 60 33.35 7.08 -12.69
N ALA A 61 34.12 8.01 -13.29
CA ALA A 61 34.76 7.80 -14.60
C ALA A 61 35.79 6.65 -14.57
N SER A 62 36.57 6.56 -13.49
CA SER A 62 37.51 5.44 -13.29
C SER A 62 36.79 4.10 -13.18
N LEU A 63 35.72 4.04 -12.38
CA LEU A 63 34.92 2.82 -12.21
C LEU A 63 34.21 2.44 -13.51
N GLN A 64 33.66 3.42 -14.23
CA GLN A 64 33.05 3.19 -15.54
C GLN A 64 34.08 2.65 -16.53
N ALA A 65 35.29 3.22 -16.58
CA ALA A 65 36.36 2.74 -17.44
C ALA A 65 36.80 1.30 -17.09
N ALA A 66 36.74 0.92 -15.81
CA ALA A 66 37.01 -0.45 -15.36
C ALA A 66 35.85 -1.42 -15.63
N ALA A 67 34.61 -0.93 -15.69
CA ALA A 67 33.40 -1.72 -15.89
C ALA A 67 33.05 -1.95 -17.36
N VAL A 68 33.52 -1.10 -18.28
CA VAL A 68 33.25 -1.22 -19.73
C VAL A 68 34.15 -2.29 -20.34
N GLU A 69 33.55 -3.35 -20.89
CA GLU A 69 34.29 -4.35 -21.65
C GLU A 69 34.69 -3.83 -23.05
N PRO A 70 35.80 -4.31 -23.64
CA PRO A 70 36.20 -3.92 -25.00
C PRO A 70 35.14 -4.32 -26.03
N GLY A 71 34.44 -3.34 -26.59
CA GLY A 71 33.37 -3.52 -27.58
C GLY A 71 31.97 -3.10 -27.10
N ASP A 72 31.82 -2.74 -25.82
CA ASP A 72 30.55 -2.25 -25.28
C ASP A 72 30.31 -0.78 -25.66
N THR A 73 29.23 -0.51 -26.38
CA THR A 73 28.82 0.85 -26.73
C THR A 73 27.91 1.40 -25.64
N VAL A 74 28.48 2.17 -24.71
CA VAL A 74 27.71 2.95 -23.73
C VAL A 74 26.96 4.05 -24.47
N HIS A 75 25.67 3.83 -24.74
CA HIS A 75 24.80 4.86 -25.31
C HIS A 75 24.38 5.84 -24.22
N PRO A 76 24.44 7.16 -24.45
CA PRO A 76 23.87 8.11 -23.49
C PRO A 76 22.37 7.80 -23.32
N PRO A 77 21.83 7.96 -22.09
CA PRO A 77 20.40 7.76 -21.86
C PRO A 77 19.60 8.68 -22.77
N ASP A 78 18.50 8.15 -23.31
CA ASP A 78 17.61 8.93 -24.16
C ASP A 78 17.01 10.11 -23.36
N ALA A 79 17.20 11.32 -23.89
CA ALA A 79 16.77 12.56 -23.22
C ALA A 79 15.25 12.62 -23.10
N GLU A 80 14.52 12.13 -24.10
CA GLU A 80 13.05 12.10 -24.10
C GLU A 80 12.54 11.16 -23.00
N GLU A 81 13.12 9.96 -22.89
CA GLU A 81 12.74 8.97 -21.88
C GLU A 81 13.11 9.43 -20.45
N LEU A 82 14.18 10.22 -20.29
CA LEU A 82 14.50 10.89 -19.03
C LEU A 82 13.46 11.97 -18.65
N GLU A 83 13.04 12.80 -19.62
CA GLU A 83 11.99 13.80 -19.40
C GLU A 83 10.66 13.14 -18.98
N GLU A 84 10.29 12.01 -19.59
CA GLU A 84 9.10 11.25 -19.22
C GLU A 84 9.16 10.74 -17.77
N ARG A 85 10.33 10.28 -17.31
CA ARG A 85 10.53 9.87 -15.91
C ARG A 85 10.38 11.03 -14.95
N LEU A 86 10.98 12.18 -15.27
CA LEU A 86 10.86 13.39 -14.46
C LEU A 86 9.40 13.86 -14.40
N ALA A 87 8.65 13.76 -15.51
CA ALA A 87 7.23 14.08 -15.54
C ALA A 87 6.41 13.11 -14.68
N ALA A 88 6.71 11.81 -14.72
CA ALA A 88 6.09 10.80 -13.87
C ALA A 88 6.35 11.09 -12.38
N ASP A 89 7.58 11.38 -12.00
CA ASP A 89 7.96 11.70 -10.62
C ASP A 89 7.29 12.96 -10.10
N ARG A 90 7.26 14.02 -10.92
CA ARG A 90 6.58 15.28 -10.58
C ARG A 90 5.08 15.09 -10.40
N SER A 91 4.46 14.19 -11.16
CA SER A 91 3.01 13.94 -11.09
C SER A 91 2.56 13.32 -9.75
N SER A 92 3.43 12.52 -9.11
CA SER A 92 3.15 11.86 -7.83
C SER A 92 3.82 12.53 -6.62
N ALA A 93 4.74 13.48 -6.82
CA ALA A 93 5.56 14.05 -5.76
C ALA A 93 4.75 14.57 -4.55
N PHE A 94 3.72 15.38 -4.81
CA PHE A 94 2.90 15.96 -3.74
C PHE A 94 2.06 14.90 -2.98
N PRO A 95 1.30 14.01 -3.65
CA PRO A 95 0.65 12.89 -2.98
C PRO A 95 1.60 12.05 -2.14
N VAL A 96 2.74 11.65 -2.70
CA VAL A 96 3.74 10.82 -1.99
C VAL A 96 4.24 11.54 -0.75
N PHE A 97 4.60 12.82 -0.87
CA PHE A 97 5.03 13.62 0.28
C PHE A 97 3.97 13.62 1.39
N MET A 98 2.70 13.82 1.04
CA MET A 98 1.60 13.84 2.01
C MET A 98 1.41 12.48 2.69
N PHE A 99 1.36 11.39 1.93
CA PHE A 99 1.19 10.04 2.48
C PHE A 99 2.35 9.65 3.40
N ILE A 100 3.60 9.89 2.99
CA ILE A 100 4.76 9.59 3.84
C ILE A 100 4.79 10.47 5.08
N SER A 101 4.41 11.75 4.98
CA SER A 101 4.30 12.65 6.14
C SER A 101 3.26 12.13 7.15
N PHE A 102 2.08 11.74 6.68
CA PHE A 102 1.05 11.14 7.55
C PHE A 102 1.48 9.79 8.11
N ALA A 103 2.20 8.97 7.34
CA ALA A 103 2.74 7.71 7.83
C ALA A 103 3.70 7.92 9.01
N CYS A 104 4.64 8.87 8.89
CA CYS A 104 5.54 9.24 9.98
C CYS A 104 4.80 9.80 11.20
N MET A 105 3.79 10.65 10.97
CA MET A 105 2.95 11.20 12.03
C MET A 105 2.22 10.08 12.80
N TRP A 106 1.59 9.14 12.09
CA TRP A 106 0.88 8.02 12.71
C TRP A 106 1.84 7.01 13.36
N LEU A 107 3.03 6.82 12.82
CA LEU A 107 4.07 6.00 13.45
C LEU A 107 4.45 6.57 14.81
N LEU A 108 4.58 7.90 14.91
CA LEU A 108 4.87 8.57 16.17
C LEU A 108 3.72 8.39 17.16
N PHE A 109 2.48 8.70 16.78
CA PHE A 109 1.32 8.57 17.67
C PHE A 109 1.04 7.11 18.07
N GLY A 110 1.07 6.20 17.11
CA GLY A 110 0.95 4.77 17.34
C GLY A 110 2.08 4.26 18.23
N GLY A 111 3.32 4.67 18.01
CA GLY A 111 4.47 4.32 18.83
C GLY A 111 4.34 4.80 20.29
N ILE A 112 3.89 6.04 20.51
CA ILE A 112 3.64 6.57 21.86
C ILE A 112 2.52 5.78 22.56
N ALA A 113 1.44 5.46 21.85
CA ALA A 113 0.35 4.66 22.42
C ALA A 113 0.80 3.23 22.75
N GLY A 114 1.62 2.63 21.89
CA GLY A 114 2.21 1.30 22.08
C GLY A 114 3.18 1.25 23.26
N LEU A 115 4.05 2.26 23.37
CA LEU A 115 4.96 2.41 24.51
C LEU A 115 4.18 2.57 25.82
N THR A 116 3.13 3.39 25.80
CA THR A 116 2.24 3.58 26.97
C THR A 116 1.57 2.27 27.38
N ALA A 117 1.02 1.52 26.42
CA ALA A 117 0.42 0.21 26.67
C ALA A 117 1.45 -0.79 27.22
N SER A 118 2.68 -0.78 26.70
CA SER A 118 3.78 -1.63 27.19
C SER A 118 4.17 -1.28 28.64
N LEU A 119 4.31 0.00 28.98
CA LEU A 119 4.64 0.44 30.34
C LEU A 119 3.55 0.02 31.35
N LYS A 120 2.28 0.02 30.92
CA LYS A 120 1.15 -0.43 31.75
C LYS A 120 1.17 -1.92 32.10
N LEU A 121 1.84 -2.75 31.30
CA LEU A 121 2.06 -4.16 31.67
C LEU A 121 3.03 -4.31 32.85
N HIS A 122 3.90 -3.32 33.08
CA HIS A 122 4.81 -3.29 34.23
C HIS A 122 4.22 -2.51 35.42
N TRP A 123 3.53 -1.41 35.15
CA TRP A 123 2.90 -0.55 36.15
C TRP A 123 1.40 -0.33 35.84
N PRO A 124 0.52 -1.26 36.25
CA PRO A 124 -0.88 -1.23 35.87
C PRO A 124 -1.65 -0.01 36.42
N ASP A 125 -1.24 0.52 37.58
CA ASP A 125 -1.89 1.67 38.23
C ASP A 125 -1.46 3.03 37.64
N TRP A 126 -0.52 3.05 36.70
CA TRP A 126 -0.07 4.29 36.06
C TRP A 126 -1.16 4.83 35.11
N LEU A 127 -1.49 6.12 35.14
CA LEU A 127 -2.46 6.76 34.21
C LEU A 127 -3.85 6.08 34.17
N VAL A 128 -4.43 5.75 35.33
CA VAL A 128 -5.76 5.11 35.43
C VAL A 128 -6.90 6.07 35.75
N SER A 129 -6.60 7.34 36.03
CA SER A 129 -7.61 8.36 36.34
C SER A 129 -8.55 8.65 35.16
N GLU A 130 -8.04 8.48 33.94
CA GLU A 130 -8.77 8.76 32.70
C GLU A 130 -9.08 7.47 31.94
N ALA A 131 -10.34 7.29 31.55
CA ALA A 131 -10.80 6.07 30.90
C ALA A 131 -10.08 5.79 29.56
N TRP A 132 -9.81 6.82 28.76
CA TRP A 132 -9.13 6.71 27.47
C TRP A 132 -7.67 6.23 27.59
N MET A 133 -7.04 6.43 28.75
CA MET A 133 -5.66 6.02 28.99
C MET A 133 -5.55 4.57 29.46
N THR A 134 -6.65 3.90 29.81
CA THR A 134 -6.65 2.49 30.26
C THR A 134 -5.96 1.55 29.26
N PHE A 135 -5.37 0.45 29.74
CA PHE A 135 -4.59 -0.47 28.91
C PHE A 135 -5.38 -0.96 27.69
N GLY A 136 -6.63 -1.38 27.89
CA GLY A 136 -7.50 -1.87 26.81
C GLY A 136 -7.69 -0.85 25.69
N ARG A 137 -7.98 0.42 26.04
CA ARG A 137 -8.17 1.48 25.03
C ARG A 137 -6.86 1.90 24.39
N MET A 138 -5.77 2.04 25.16
CA MET A 138 -4.45 2.39 24.63
C MET A 138 -3.91 1.34 23.65
N ARG A 139 -4.08 0.04 23.95
CA ARG A 139 -3.73 -1.05 23.04
C ARG A 139 -4.51 -0.94 21.73
N THR A 140 -5.81 -0.75 21.81
CA THR A 140 -6.67 -0.67 20.63
C THR A 140 -6.39 0.58 19.78
N MET A 141 -6.15 1.73 20.43
CA MET A 141 -5.71 2.95 19.74
C MET A 141 -4.35 2.76 19.08
N HIS A 142 -3.40 2.09 19.75
CA HIS A 142 -2.10 1.74 19.17
C HIS A 142 -2.24 0.88 17.92
N LEU A 143 -2.96 -0.24 18.00
CA LEU A 143 -3.14 -1.15 16.86
C LEU A 143 -3.82 -0.44 15.69
N THR A 144 -4.85 0.36 15.96
CA THR A 144 -5.56 1.14 14.93
C THR A 144 -4.64 2.17 14.27
N ALA A 145 -3.89 2.93 15.07
CA ALA A 145 -2.98 3.97 14.58
C ALA A 145 -1.79 3.39 13.80
N VAL A 146 -1.26 2.23 14.22
CA VAL A 146 -0.14 1.58 13.52
C VAL A 146 -0.61 0.94 12.22
N LEU A 147 -1.70 0.16 12.25
CA LEU A 147 -2.16 -0.60 11.09
C LEU A 147 -2.81 0.31 10.03
N TYR A 148 -3.81 1.09 10.44
CA TYR A 148 -4.53 1.96 9.51
C TYR A 148 -3.82 3.31 9.32
N GLY A 149 -3.19 3.85 10.36
CA GLY A 149 -2.43 5.09 10.25
C GLY A 149 -1.10 4.91 9.53
N TRP A 150 -0.14 4.24 10.17
CA TRP A 150 1.22 4.16 9.64
C TRP A 150 1.35 3.24 8.43
N ILE A 151 1.01 1.95 8.55
CA ILE A 151 1.25 0.95 7.49
C ILE A 151 0.48 1.34 6.22
N THR A 152 -0.80 1.69 6.35
CA THR A 152 -1.63 2.03 5.18
C THR A 152 -1.11 3.29 4.48
N ASN A 153 -0.79 4.38 5.21
CA ASN A 153 -0.26 5.58 4.56
C ASN A 153 1.14 5.33 3.94
N ALA A 154 1.99 4.55 4.60
CA ALA A 154 3.31 4.19 4.06
C ALA A 154 3.18 3.42 2.74
N GLU A 155 2.34 2.39 2.74
CA GLU A 155 2.11 1.56 1.56
C GLU A 155 1.45 2.35 0.42
N LEU A 156 0.44 3.17 0.72
CA LEU A 156 -0.17 4.07 -0.28
C LEU A 156 0.87 5.02 -0.89
N GLY A 157 1.75 5.59 -0.06
CA GLY A 157 2.87 6.41 -0.53
C GLY A 157 3.80 5.66 -1.49
N ILE A 158 4.16 4.42 -1.15
CA ILE A 158 4.99 3.55 -1.99
C ILE A 158 4.29 3.21 -3.31
N ILE A 159 3.00 2.83 -3.27
CA ILE A 159 2.20 2.54 -4.47
C ILE A 159 2.19 3.75 -5.39
N ILE A 160 1.83 4.92 -4.87
CA ILE A 160 1.66 6.14 -5.67
C ILE A 160 3.00 6.61 -6.25
N TRP A 161 4.11 6.31 -5.58
CA TRP A 161 5.46 6.58 -6.07
C TRP A 161 5.92 5.58 -7.16
N LEU A 162 5.66 4.28 -6.97
CA LEU A 162 6.08 3.24 -7.91
C LEU A 162 5.24 3.21 -9.19
N MET A 163 3.93 3.41 -9.08
CA MET A 163 3.00 3.20 -10.19
C MET A 163 3.35 4.04 -11.44
N PRO A 164 3.60 5.36 -11.35
CA PRO A 164 3.93 6.16 -12.54
C PRO A 164 5.21 5.70 -13.24
N ARG A 165 6.21 5.27 -12.45
CA ARG A 165 7.52 4.83 -12.94
C ARG A 165 7.43 3.48 -13.64
N LEU A 166 6.80 2.51 -12.99
CA LEU A 166 6.66 1.15 -13.52
C LEU A 166 5.75 1.10 -14.75
N LEU A 167 4.80 2.02 -14.86
CA LEU A 167 3.86 2.10 -15.98
C LEU A 167 4.32 3.05 -17.10
N ARG A 168 5.45 3.75 -16.90
CA ARG A 168 5.99 4.80 -17.77
C ARG A 168 4.92 5.83 -18.15
N ARG A 169 4.13 6.28 -17.16
CA ARG A 169 3.02 7.21 -17.38
C ARG A 169 2.82 8.10 -16.17
N PRO A 170 2.57 9.41 -16.32
CA PRO A 170 2.23 10.26 -15.18
C PRO A 170 0.97 9.75 -14.48
N LEU A 171 0.95 9.94 -13.16
CA LEU A 171 -0.16 9.59 -12.28
C LEU A 171 -1.43 10.32 -12.75
N MET A 172 -2.46 9.56 -13.07
CA MET A 172 -3.73 10.12 -13.54
C MET A 172 -4.67 10.30 -12.36
N GLY A 173 -5.22 11.51 -12.17
CA GLY A 173 -6.19 11.81 -11.09
C GLY A 173 -5.60 12.05 -9.69
N PRO A 174 -4.51 12.84 -9.53
CA PRO A 174 -3.91 13.10 -8.22
C PRO A 174 -4.87 13.77 -7.22
N MET A 175 -5.85 14.54 -7.71
CA MET A 175 -6.88 15.15 -6.86
C MET A 175 -7.72 14.12 -6.12
N TRP A 176 -8.15 13.05 -6.80
CA TRP A 176 -8.94 11.96 -6.20
C TRP A 176 -8.13 11.16 -5.19
N ILE A 177 -6.84 10.96 -5.48
CA ILE A 177 -5.90 10.33 -4.56
C ILE A 177 -5.75 11.17 -3.28
N MET A 178 -5.62 12.50 -3.41
CA MET A 178 -5.55 13.40 -2.26
C MET A 178 -6.84 13.45 -1.46
N LEU A 179 -8.00 13.49 -2.14
CA LEU A 179 -9.30 13.39 -1.48
C LEU A 179 -9.42 12.07 -0.71
N GLY A 180 -9.06 10.96 -1.34
CA GLY A 180 -9.10 9.65 -0.72
C GLY A 180 -8.16 9.54 0.48
N GLY A 181 -6.94 10.07 0.36
CA GLY A 181 -5.98 10.15 1.48
C GLY A 181 -6.51 11.00 2.64
N ALA A 182 -7.18 12.11 2.36
CA ALA A 182 -7.82 12.92 3.39
C ALA A 182 -8.96 12.15 4.09
N LEU A 183 -9.82 11.47 3.34
CA LEU A 183 -10.90 10.65 3.89
C LEU A 183 -10.37 9.51 4.77
N VAL A 184 -9.32 8.82 4.31
CA VAL A 184 -8.64 7.77 5.08
C VAL A 184 -8.11 8.33 6.40
N ASN A 185 -7.38 9.46 6.37
CA ASN A 185 -6.80 10.06 7.57
C ASN A 185 -7.86 10.60 8.54
N VAL A 186 -8.96 11.18 8.03
CA VAL A 186 -10.11 11.58 8.83
C VAL A 186 -10.77 10.37 9.49
N ALA A 187 -10.93 9.26 8.77
CA ALA A 187 -11.47 8.03 9.31
C ALA A 187 -10.59 7.48 10.44
N ILE A 188 -9.27 7.43 10.24
CA ILE A 188 -8.30 6.95 11.24
C ILE A 188 -8.33 7.83 12.49
N ALA A 189 -8.26 9.15 12.34
CA ALA A 189 -8.31 10.08 13.46
C ALA A 189 -9.63 9.97 14.24
N SER A 190 -10.75 9.88 13.53
CA SER A 190 -12.07 9.69 14.14
C SER A 190 -12.18 8.33 14.82
N GLY A 191 -11.61 7.28 14.24
CA GLY A 191 -11.59 5.92 14.78
C GLY A 191 -10.79 5.83 16.07
N VAL A 192 -9.57 6.40 16.11
CA VAL A 192 -8.75 6.50 17.32
C VAL A 192 -9.49 7.31 18.40
N GLY A 193 -10.12 8.43 18.03
CA GLY A 193 -10.94 9.23 18.95
C GLY A 193 -12.14 8.46 19.51
N ALA A 194 -12.86 7.72 18.66
CA ALA A 194 -13.99 6.89 19.06
C ALA A 194 -13.56 5.79 20.04
N ILE A 195 -12.46 5.09 19.75
CA ILE A 195 -11.88 4.08 20.64
C ILE A 195 -11.50 4.71 21.99
N GLY A 196 -10.89 5.90 21.98
CA GLY A 196 -10.57 6.65 23.20
C GLY A 196 -11.81 6.98 24.04
N ALA A 197 -12.92 7.36 23.39
CA ALA A 197 -14.21 7.57 24.04
C ALA A 197 -14.89 6.27 24.50
N GLY A 198 -14.42 5.10 24.05
CA GLY A 198 -14.98 3.79 24.38
C GLY A 198 -15.99 3.27 23.36
N TRP A 199 -16.11 3.91 22.21
CA TRP A 199 -16.95 3.47 21.10
C TRP A 199 -16.13 2.61 20.13
N THR A 200 -16.37 1.30 20.17
CA THR A 200 -15.62 0.30 19.38
C THR A 200 -16.51 -0.88 19.03
N ASP A 201 -16.24 -1.53 17.89
CA ASP A 201 -16.93 -2.75 17.48
C ASP A 201 -16.38 -4.02 18.17
N GLY A 202 -15.25 -3.92 18.91
CA GLY A 202 -14.68 -5.02 19.69
C GLY A 202 -14.06 -6.17 18.88
N LEU A 203 -14.05 -6.07 17.55
CA LEU A 203 -13.39 -7.01 16.64
C LEU A 203 -11.94 -6.62 16.45
N GLU A 204 -10.99 -7.52 16.74
CA GLU A 204 -9.56 -7.24 16.58
C GLU A 204 -9.23 -6.85 15.13
N TYR A 205 -8.46 -5.78 14.97
CA TYR A 205 -8.17 -5.10 13.69
C TYR A 205 -9.36 -4.44 12.99
N LEU A 206 -10.58 -4.60 13.50
CA LEU A 206 -11.80 -3.97 13.02
C LEU A 206 -12.47 -3.21 14.16
N GLU A 207 -11.71 -2.46 14.95
CA GLU A 207 -12.23 -1.82 16.16
C GLU A 207 -12.95 -0.50 15.87
N MET A 208 -12.62 0.14 14.74
CA MET A 208 -13.23 1.39 14.28
C MET A 208 -14.71 1.17 13.93
N PRO A 209 -15.66 1.89 14.54
CA PRO A 209 -17.09 1.77 14.24
C PRO A 209 -17.41 1.86 12.75
N TRP A 210 -18.34 1.05 12.26
CA TRP A 210 -18.69 0.99 10.83
C TRP A 210 -19.09 2.35 10.24
N GLN A 211 -19.72 3.24 11.02
CA GLN A 211 -20.09 4.60 10.60
C GLN A 211 -18.86 5.42 10.20
N ILE A 212 -17.76 5.25 10.93
CA ILE A 212 -16.48 5.88 10.62
C ILE A 212 -15.77 5.11 9.49
N GLY A 213 -15.92 3.78 9.49
CA GLY A 213 -15.40 2.91 8.44
C GLY A 213 -15.88 3.26 7.02
N ILE A 214 -17.05 3.88 6.87
CA ILE A 214 -17.53 4.37 5.56
C ILE A 214 -16.55 5.36 4.94
N PHE A 215 -15.99 6.28 5.74
CA PHE A 215 -15.01 7.25 5.25
C PHE A 215 -13.73 6.57 4.79
N PHE A 216 -13.27 5.55 5.52
CA PHE A 216 -12.11 4.77 5.13
C PHE A 216 -12.35 4.04 3.79
N ALA A 217 -13.48 3.33 3.67
CA ALA A 217 -13.84 2.62 2.44
C ALA A 217 -14.00 3.58 1.24
N ALA A 218 -14.69 4.70 1.43
CA ALA A 218 -14.84 5.73 0.39
C ALA A 218 -13.48 6.32 -0.01
N GLY A 219 -12.60 6.57 0.95
CA GLY A 219 -11.26 7.07 0.70
C GLY A 219 -10.40 6.10 -0.11
N MET A 220 -10.43 4.81 0.26
CA MET A 220 -9.76 3.75 -0.50
C MET A 220 -10.28 3.63 -1.93
N ILE A 221 -11.60 3.70 -2.14
CA ILE A 221 -12.19 3.70 -3.49
C ILE A 221 -11.72 4.91 -4.33
N CYS A 222 -11.66 6.10 -3.72
CA CYS A 222 -11.15 7.31 -4.37
C CYS A 222 -9.68 7.20 -4.78
N ILE A 223 -8.87 6.38 -4.10
CA ILE A 223 -7.48 6.10 -4.46
C ILE A 223 -7.39 4.98 -5.51
N ILE A 224 -8.16 3.91 -5.36
CA ILE A 224 -8.18 2.76 -6.28
C ILE A 224 -8.54 3.20 -7.69
N GLY A 225 -9.57 4.03 -7.87
CA GLY A 225 -10.02 4.47 -9.20
C GLY A 225 -8.89 5.06 -10.04
N PRO A 226 -8.20 6.13 -9.58
CA PRO A 226 -7.01 6.70 -10.21
C PRO A 226 -5.86 5.71 -10.46
N VAL A 227 -5.57 4.83 -9.50
CA VAL A 227 -4.49 3.83 -9.63
C VAL A 227 -4.81 2.82 -10.74
N ILE A 228 -6.03 2.27 -10.76
CA ILE A 228 -6.50 1.37 -11.81
C ILE A 228 -6.57 2.09 -13.15
N TYR A 229 -7.04 3.34 -13.18
CA TYR A 229 -7.08 4.13 -14.39
C TYR A 229 -5.69 4.36 -14.98
N THR A 230 -4.70 4.64 -14.12
CA THR A 230 -3.28 4.75 -14.54
C THR A 230 -2.76 3.41 -15.08
N LEU A 231 -3.11 2.29 -14.44
CA LEU A 231 -2.74 0.92 -14.84
C LEU A 231 -3.32 0.51 -16.20
N VAL A 232 -4.60 0.80 -16.45
CA VAL A 232 -5.27 0.48 -17.73
C VAL A 232 -4.66 1.29 -18.87
N ASN A 233 -4.25 2.52 -18.61
CA ASN A 233 -3.67 3.41 -19.60
C ASN A 233 -2.13 3.35 -19.67
N ARG A 234 -1.49 2.32 -19.10
CA ARG A 234 -0.03 2.17 -19.09
C ARG A 234 0.62 2.25 -20.47
N ARG A 235 1.90 2.66 -20.53
CA ARG A 235 2.70 2.66 -21.77
C ARG A 235 3.60 1.43 -21.92
N VAL A 236 3.70 0.60 -20.87
CA VAL A 236 4.51 -0.62 -20.88
C VAL A 236 3.72 -1.82 -21.43
N GLU A 237 4.38 -2.65 -22.23
CA GLU A 237 3.80 -3.88 -22.79
C GLU A 237 3.60 -4.95 -21.70
N SER A 238 4.64 -5.18 -20.89
CA SER A 238 4.63 -6.11 -19.76
C SER A 238 4.58 -5.35 -18.44
N LEU A 239 3.78 -5.85 -17.51
CA LEU A 239 3.69 -5.31 -16.17
C LEU A 239 4.76 -5.92 -15.27
N TYR A 240 5.44 -5.07 -14.50
CA TYR A 240 6.38 -5.52 -13.48
C TYR A 240 5.65 -6.20 -12.32
N VAL A 241 6.22 -7.27 -11.76
CA VAL A 241 5.58 -8.11 -10.72
C VAL A 241 5.12 -7.29 -9.52
N THR A 242 5.92 -6.31 -9.09
CA THR A 242 5.57 -5.38 -8.01
C THR A 242 4.25 -4.64 -8.28
N THR A 243 3.95 -4.29 -9.54
CA THR A 243 2.68 -3.65 -9.91
C THR A 243 1.49 -4.55 -9.63
N TRP A 244 1.62 -5.86 -9.88
CA TRP A 244 0.57 -6.84 -9.64
C TRP A 244 0.28 -6.99 -8.15
N TYR A 245 1.33 -7.15 -7.35
CA TYR A 245 1.20 -7.29 -5.89
C TYR A 245 0.56 -6.05 -5.26
N HIS A 246 1.03 -4.85 -5.62
CA HIS A 246 0.45 -3.61 -5.10
C HIS A 246 -1.01 -3.42 -5.52
N THR A 247 -1.34 -3.67 -6.79
CA THR A 247 -2.72 -3.54 -7.28
C THR A 247 -3.64 -4.56 -6.59
N ALA A 248 -3.19 -5.81 -6.48
CA ALA A 248 -3.95 -6.87 -5.80
C ALA A 248 -4.14 -6.55 -4.32
N ALA A 249 -3.09 -6.11 -3.61
CA ALA A 249 -3.14 -5.74 -2.20
C ALA A 249 -4.15 -4.60 -1.96
N LEU A 250 -4.12 -3.54 -2.79
CA LEU A 250 -5.02 -2.38 -2.70
C LEU A 250 -6.50 -2.79 -2.85
N LEU A 251 -6.79 -3.67 -3.82
CA LEU A 251 -8.14 -4.20 -4.04
C LEU A 251 -8.56 -5.14 -2.91
N TRP A 252 -7.65 -6.02 -2.49
CA TRP A 252 -7.92 -7.06 -1.51
C TRP A 252 -8.21 -6.46 -0.13
N ILE A 253 -7.37 -5.55 0.37
CA ILE A 253 -7.57 -4.94 1.69
C ILE A 253 -8.87 -4.14 1.74
N THR A 254 -9.22 -3.45 0.65
CA THR A 254 -10.46 -2.67 0.56
C THR A 254 -11.69 -3.56 0.54
N LEU A 255 -11.64 -4.66 -0.23
CA LEU A 255 -12.71 -5.65 -0.25
C LEU A 255 -12.89 -6.29 1.13
N LEU A 256 -11.80 -6.75 1.76
CA LEU A 256 -11.84 -7.34 3.09
C LEU A 256 -12.39 -6.37 4.13
N PHE A 257 -11.96 -5.11 4.09
CA PHE A 257 -12.45 -4.08 5.00
C PHE A 257 -13.96 -3.86 4.82
N ILE A 258 -14.44 -3.72 3.58
CA ILE A 258 -15.87 -3.56 3.30
C ILE A 258 -16.65 -4.77 3.83
N VAL A 259 -16.25 -6.00 3.47
CA VAL A 259 -16.93 -7.22 3.91
C VAL A 259 -16.91 -7.35 5.44
N GLY A 260 -15.79 -7.03 6.08
CA GLY A 260 -15.63 -7.05 7.53
C GLY A 260 -16.47 -5.99 8.26
N LYS A 261 -16.80 -4.88 7.59
CA LYS A 261 -17.53 -3.74 8.16
C LYS A 261 -18.99 -3.63 7.76
N VAL A 262 -19.48 -4.44 6.82
CA VAL A 262 -20.90 -4.43 6.46
C VAL A 262 -21.73 -4.90 7.66
N PRO A 263 -22.65 -4.06 8.17
CA PRO A 263 -23.51 -4.45 9.29
C PRO A 263 -24.34 -5.69 8.95
N GLY A 264 -24.38 -6.66 9.89
CA GLY A 264 -25.18 -7.88 9.75
C GLY A 264 -24.54 -9.01 8.95
N VAL A 265 -23.33 -8.83 8.40
CA VAL A 265 -22.56 -9.90 7.74
C VAL A 265 -21.67 -10.62 8.75
N GLN A 266 -20.98 -9.86 9.60
CA GLN A 266 -20.13 -10.37 10.67
C GLN A 266 -20.80 -10.04 12.01
N PHE A 267 -21.11 -11.07 12.78
CA PHE A 267 -21.47 -10.90 14.19
C PHE A 267 -20.19 -11.17 14.98
N GLY A 268 -19.92 -10.34 16.01
CA GLY A 268 -18.79 -10.53 16.91
C GLY A 268 -18.66 -11.98 17.40
N VAL A 269 -17.46 -12.35 17.84
CA VAL A 269 -17.09 -13.69 18.29
C VAL A 269 -18.25 -14.38 19.01
N GLN A 270 -18.84 -15.41 18.38
CA GLN A 270 -19.94 -16.22 18.91
C GLN A 270 -19.58 -16.96 20.22
N GLN A 271 -18.34 -16.83 20.71
CA GLN A 271 -17.84 -17.44 21.95
C GLN A 271 -17.85 -16.49 23.16
N ALA A 272 -18.38 -15.27 23.01
CA ALA A 272 -18.62 -14.35 24.13
C ALA A 272 -20.13 -14.30 24.51
N ALA A 273 -20.81 -15.44 24.47
CA ALA A 273 -22.16 -15.64 24.99
C ALA A 273 -22.17 -16.85 25.93
#